data_AF-A0A920EFW7-F1
#
_entry.id   AF-A0A920EFW7-F1
#
_cell.length_a   1.000
_cell.length_b   1.000
_cell.length_c   1.000
_cell.angle_alpha   90.00
_cell.angle_beta   90.00
_cell.angle_gamma   90.00
#
_symmetry.space_group_name_H-M   'P 1'
#
loop_
_entity.id
_entity.type
_entity.pdbx_description
1 polymer ?
#
loop_
_entity_poly.entity_id
_entity_poly.type
_entity_poly.pdbx_seq_one_letter_code
_entity_poly.pdbx_strand_id
1 'polypeptide(L)' 'MRFIINSLKIVVFLFLIFLGALFAIENNSDLTVDFFFFEGPNLTSGVWLTIFLMIGAILGICASFFSKLVSKEKFVSKR' A
#
# COMPACT_ATOMS: atom_id res chain seq x y z
N MET A 1 12.99 14.30 22.98
CA MET A 1 11.98 14.39 21.91
C MET A 1 12.26 13.49 20.70
N ARG A 2 13.39 13.61 19.99
CA ARG A 2 13.69 12.75 18.81
C ARG A 2 13.64 11.23 19.11
N PHE A 3 14.17 10.80 20.26
CA PHE A 3 14.13 9.40 20.69
C PHE A 3 12.71 8.86 20.87
N ILE A 4 11.81 9.66 21.46
CA ILE A 4 10.40 9.31 21.68
C ILE A 4 9.68 9.17 20.33
N ILE A 5 9.90 10.11 19.41
CA ILE A 5 9.28 10.08 18.07
C ILE A 5 9.77 8.86 17.27
N ASN A 6 11.07 8.54 17.32
CA ASN A 6 11.61 7.36 16.65
C ASN A 6 11.04 6.07 17.24
N SER A 7 10.91 5.99 18.56
CA SER A 7 10.28 4.85 19.24
C SER A 7 8.81 4.69 18.83
N LEU A 8 8.07 5.80 18.77
CA LEU A 8 6.67 5.81 18.32
C LEU A 8 6.53 5.33 16.86
N LYS A 9 7.43 5.76 15.96
CA LYS A 9 7.43 5.28 14.56
C LYS A 9 7.60 3.77 14.48
N ILE A 10 8.50 3.20 15.28
CA ILE A 10 8.71 1.75 15.34
C ILE A 10 7.46 1.05 15.86
N VAL A 11 6.85 1.56 16.94
CA VAL A 11 5.60 1.00 17.49
C VAL A 11 4.47 1.03 16.46
N VAL A 12 4.28 2.15 15.76
CA VAL A 12 3.27 2.27 14.69
C VAL A 12 3.57 1.30 13.55
N PHE A 13 4.83 1.18 13.14
CA PHE A 13 5.23 0.25 12.08
C PHE A 13 4.93 -1.21 12.47
N LEU A 14 5.30 -1.62 13.69
CA LEU A 14 5.00 -2.95 14.21
C LEU A 14 3.49 -3.19 14.31
N PHE A 15 2.72 -2.19 14.73
CA PHE A 15 1.26 -2.27 14.80
C PHE A 15 0.64 -2.48 13.42
N LEU A 16 1.14 -1.80 12.38
CA LEU A 16 0.68 -2.00 11.00
C LEU A 16 0.99 -3.41 10.48
N ILE A 17 2.18 -3.95 10.79
CA ILE A 17 2.53 -5.34 10.46
C ILE A 17 1.57 -6.31 11.15
N PHE A 18 1.32 -6.09 12.45
CA PHE A 18 0.43 -6.92 13.24
C PHE A 18 -1.00 -6.90 12.69
N LEU A 19 -1.53 -5.72 12.32
CA LEU A 19 -2.83 -5.60 11.66
C LEU A 19 -2.86 -6.34 10.33
N GLY A 20 -1.81 -6.24 9.51
CA GLY A 20 -1.71 -6.98 8.25
C GLY A 20 -1.74 -8.50 8.46
N ALA A 21 -1.04 -8.99 9.49
CA ALA A 21 -1.04 -10.41 9.84
C ALA A 21 -2.43 -10.88 10.33
N LEU A 22 -3.07 -10.15 11.24
CA LEU A 22 -4.42 -10.46 11.70
C LEU A 22 -5.43 -10.45 10.55
N PHE A 23 -5.31 -9.45 9.67
CA PHE A 23 -6.15 -9.34 8.49
C PHE A 23 -5.99 -10.54 7.56
N ALA A 24 -4.76 -11.02 7.34
CA ALA A 24 -4.51 -12.22 6.54
C ALA A 24 -5.06 -13.50 7.20
N ILE A 25 -4.97 -13.63 8.52
CA ILE A 25 -5.49 -14.78 9.28
C ILE A 25 -7.01 -14.81 9.27
N GLU A 26 -7.66 -13.66 9.48
CA GLU A 26 -9.13 -13.57 9.51
C GLU A 26 -9.73 -13.78 8.12
N ASN A 27 -9.01 -13.34 7.08
CA ASN A 27 -9.43 -13.49 5.69
C ASN A 27 -8.67 -14.66 5.07
N ASN A 28 -9.02 -15.89 5.47
CA ASN A 28 -8.31 -17.09 5.01
C ASN A 28 -9.10 -17.95 4.01
N SER A 29 -10.13 -17.38 3.39
CA SER A 29 -10.91 -18.09 2.37
C SER A 29 -10.13 -18.19 1.08
N ASP A 30 -9.89 -19.41 0.59
CA ASP A 30 -9.23 -19.64 -0.68
C ASP A 30 -10.10 -19.15 -1.84
N LEU A 31 -9.55 -18.28 -2.67
CA LEU A 31 -10.22 -17.73 -3.85
C LEU A 31 -9.24 -17.45 -4.97
N THR A 32 -9.81 -17.31 -6.17
CA THR A 32 -9.11 -16.88 -7.36
C THR A 32 -9.63 -15.50 -7.77
N VAL A 33 -8.71 -14.60 -8.13
CA VAL A 33 -9.07 -13.28 -8.65
C VAL A 33 -9.00 -13.29 -10.17
N ASP A 34 -10.04 -12.79 -10.82
CA ASP A 34 -10.11 -12.61 -12.27
C ASP A 34 -9.54 -11.23 -12.66
N PHE A 35 -8.49 -11.21 -13.49
CA PHE A 35 -7.82 -10.01 -13.99
C PHE A 35 -8.28 -9.59 -15.38
N PHE A 36 -9.48 -10.00 -15.81
CA PHE A 36 -10.08 -9.73 -17.13
C PHE A 36 -9.43 -10.49 -18.30
N PHE A 37 -8.10 -10.64 -18.30
CA PHE A 37 -7.35 -11.37 -19.33
C PHE A 37 -6.79 -12.72 -18.88
N PHE A 38 -6.71 -12.94 -17.57
CA PHE A 38 -6.21 -14.17 -16.97
C PHE A 38 -6.78 -14.33 -15.55
N GLU A 39 -6.82 -15.57 -15.08
CA GLU A 39 -7.14 -15.90 -13.69
C GLU A 39 -5.86 -15.96 -12.87
N GLY A 40 -5.91 -15.41 -11.66
CA GLY A 40 -4.84 -15.52 -10.69
C GLY A 40 -4.68 -16.94 -10.12
N PRO A 41 -3.59 -17.21 -9.40
CA PRO A 41 -3.48 -18.44 -8.62
C PRO A 41 -4.53 -18.47 -7.49
N ASN A 42 -4.91 -19.68 -7.08
CA ASN A 42 -5.74 -19.88 -5.91
C ASN A 42 -4.92 -19.53 -4.66
N LEU A 43 -5.31 -18.47 -3.97
CA LEU A 43 -4.66 -17.97 -2.76
C LEU A 43 -5.74 -17.53 -1.77
N THR A 44 -5.34 -17.36 -0.52
CA THR A 44 -6.25 -16.88 0.52
C THR A 44 -6.66 -15.43 0.24
N SER A 45 -7.89 -15.09 0.58
CA SER A 45 -8.45 -13.75 0.37
C SER A 45 -7.60 -12.66 1.01
N GLY A 46 -7.04 -12.93 2.18
CA GLY A 46 -6.16 -12.05 2.93
C GLY A 46 -4.82 -11.79 2.22
N VAL A 47 -4.26 -12.78 1.53
CA VAL A 47 -3.07 -12.58 0.69
C VAL A 47 -3.41 -11.68 -0.49
N TRP A 48 -4.50 -11.94 -1.20
CA TRP A 48 -4.97 -11.11 -2.31
C TRP A 48 -5.21 -9.65 -1.90
N LEU A 49 -5.94 -9.44 -0.81
CA LEU A 49 -6.22 -8.11 -0.28
C LEU A 49 -4.93 -7.38 0.13
N THR A 50 -3.95 -8.09 0.71
CA THR A 50 -2.65 -7.52 1.07
C THR A 50 -1.85 -7.11 -0.18
N ILE A 51 -1.83 -7.94 -1.22
CA ILE A 51 -1.20 -7.62 -2.51
C ILE A 51 -1.82 -6.37 -3.11
N PHE A 52 -3.15 -6.30 -3.19
CA PHE A 52 -3.84 -5.14 -3.76
C PHE A 52 -3.63 -3.86 -2.94
N LEU A 53 -3.59 -3.96 -1.61
CA LEU A 53 -3.26 -2.83 -0.74
C LEU A 53 -1.85 -2.31 -1.04
N MET A 54 -0.86 -3.20 -1.14
CA MET A 54 0.52 -2.80 -1.46
C MET A 54 0.61 -2.15 -2.84
N ILE A 55 0.01 -2.75 -3.86
CA ILE A 55 -0.02 -2.20 -5.23
C ILE A 55 -0.69 -0.81 -5.21
N GLY A 56 -1.86 -0.68 -4.58
CA GLY A 56 -2.57 0.59 -4.48
C GLY A 56 -1.77 1.67 -3.74
N ALA A 57 -1.08 1.32 -2.66
CA ALA A 57 -0.22 2.24 -1.92
C ALA A 57 0.96 2.73 -2.77
N ILE A 58 1.64 1.83 -3.48
CA ILE A 58 2.73 2.17 -4.41
C ILE A 58 2.21 3.11 -5.51
N LEU A 59 1.07 2.79 -6.12
CA LEU A 59 0.46 3.63 -7.16
C LEU A 59 0.10 5.02 -6.63
N GLY A 60 -0.46 5.11 -5.42
CA GLY A 60 -0.79 6.40 -4.78
C GLY A 60 0.45 7.25 -4.49
N ILE A 61 1.55 6.63 -4.07
CA ILE A 61 2.85 7.31 -3.87
C ILE A 61 3.38 7.82 -5.22
N CYS A 62 3.38 6.98 -6.26
CA CYS A 62 3.79 7.36 -7.62
C CYS A 62 2.95 8.52 -8.17
N ALA A 63 1.63 8.46 -8.02
CA ALA A 63 0.71 9.53 -8.43
C ALA A 63 1.01 10.84 -7.69
N SER A 64 1.35 10.77 -6.40
CA SER A 64 1.72 11.95 -5.61
C SER A 64 3.02 12.59 -6.09
N PHE A 65 4.02 11.79 -6.47
CA PHE A 65 5.26 12.30 -7.06
C PHE A 65 5.02 12.93 -8.42
N PHE A 66 4.26 12.25 -9.29
CA PHE A 66 3.90 12.77 -10.61
C PHE A 66 3.15 14.11 -10.51
N SER A 67 2.15 14.19 -9.63
CA SER A 67 1.40 15.42 -9.37
C SER A 67 2.32 16.58 -8.98
N LYS A 68 3.26 16.35 -8.05
CA LYS A 68 4.24 17.37 -7.65
C LYS A 68 5.14 17.82 -8.79
N LEU A 69 5.59 16.92 -9.66
CA LEU A 69 6.41 17.26 -10.83
C LEU A 69 5.63 18.16 -11.80
N VAL A 70 4.41 17.77 -12.15
CA VAL A 70 3.53 18.56 -13.04
C VAL A 70 3.26 19.95 -12.45
N SER A 71 2.99 20.04 -11.14
CA SER A 71 2.80 21.34 -10.48
C SER A 71 4.06 22.20 -10.48
N LYS A 72 5.25 21.61 -10.36
CA LYS A 72 6.54 22.32 -10.40
C LYS A 72 6.81 22.91 -11.79
N GLU A 73 6.56 22.16 -12.86
CA GLU A 73 6.74 22.65 -14.23
C GLU A 73 5.79 23.80 -14.57
N LYS A 74 4.52 23.72 -14.13
CA LYS A 74 3.56 24.82 -14.30
C LYS A 74 3.99 26.13 -13.61
N PHE A 75 4.74 26.04 -12.51
CA PHE A 75 5.21 27.22 -11.78
C PHE A 75 6.50 27.80 -12.36
N VAL A 76 7.33 26.99 -13.01
CA VAL A 76 8.55 27.45 -13.71
C VAL A 76 8.21 28.08 -15.05
N SER A 77 7.28 27.50 -15.81
CA SER A 77 6.84 28.05 -17.11
C SER A 77 6.07 29.37 -17.02
N LYS A 78 5.60 29.77 -15.83
CA LYS A 78 4.80 30.99 -15.62
C LYS A 78 5.63 32.18 -15.09
N ARG A 79 6.92 31.99 -14.84
CA ARG A 79 7.91 33.04 -14.55
C ARG A 79 8.71 33.35 -15.78
#